data_AF-A0A6S6LZD8-F1
#
_entry.id   AF-A0A6S6LZD8-F1
#
_cell.length_a   1.000
_cell.length_b   1.000
_cell.length_c   1.000
_cell.angle_alpha   90.00
_cell.angle_beta   90.00
_cell.angle_gamma   90.00
#
_symmetry.space_group_name_H-M   'P 1'
#
loop_
_entity.id
_entity.type
_entity.pdbx_description
1 polymer ?
#
loop_
_entity_poly.entity_id
_entity_poly.type
_entity_poly.pdbx_seq_one_letter_code
_entity_poly.pdbx_strand_id
1 'polypeptide(L)'
;MSESRKSMLDALMLGMEMEKETFDFYVDAAHKTFNPEGRRIFRWLADSEETHYLKLAEIYKALDAGGSWVFYAGSTIELAPPGGEPPVGFETGDVEALRLALEIEQKGIDYFDDLLGKTTDPVGRTMVEALRREEEEHLRVISEKLNFLEGRFS
;
A
#
# COMPACT_ATOMS: atom_id res chain seq x y z
N MET A 1 0.96 11.99 28.74
CA MET A 1 0.31 11.42 27.54
C MET A 1 -0.83 10.53 28.00
N SER A 2 -2.00 10.55 27.35
CA SER A 2 -3.12 9.66 27.71
C SER A 2 -2.90 8.25 27.16
N GLU A 3 -3.50 7.24 27.79
CA GLU A 3 -3.46 5.85 27.30
C GLU A 3 -3.98 5.71 25.87
N SER A 4 -5.06 6.43 25.53
CA SER A 4 -5.59 6.47 24.16
C SER A 4 -4.59 7.06 23.15
N ARG A 5 -3.83 8.10 23.52
CA ARG A 5 -2.80 8.67 22.64
C ARG A 5 -1.64 7.71 22.47
N LYS A 6 -1.19 7.07 23.55
CA LYS A 6 -0.11 6.08 23.50
C LYS A 6 -0.49 4.91 22.57
N SER A 7 -1.69 4.35 22.75
CA SER A 7 -2.20 3.28 21.90
C SER A 7 -2.30 3.68 20.43
N MET A 8 -2.62 4.94 20.13
CA MET A 8 -2.65 5.45 18.75
C MET A 8 -1.24 5.56 18.16
N LEU A 9 -0.26 6.06 18.93
CA LEU A 9 1.14 6.12 18.49
C LEU A 9 1.73 4.73 18.26
N ASP A 10 1.43 3.76 19.13
CA ASP A 10 1.84 2.37 18.96
C ASP A 10 1.22 1.76 17.68
N ALA A 11 -0.05 2.07 17.41
CA ALA A 11 -0.71 1.64 16.19
C ALA A 11 -0.03 2.24 14.95
N LEU A 12 0.19 3.57 14.92
CA LEU A 12 0.86 4.26 13.80
C LEU A 12 2.28 3.72 13.56
N MET A 13 3.02 3.41 14.62
CA MET A 13 4.36 2.83 14.50
C MET A 13 4.32 1.44 13.85
N LEU A 14 3.35 0.60 14.23
CA LEU A 14 3.15 -0.70 13.57
C LEU A 14 2.82 -0.53 12.07
N GLY A 15 1.96 0.43 11.73
CA GLY A 15 1.63 0.73 10.33
C GLY A 15 2.87 1.14 9.54
N MET A 16 3.70 2.03 10.11
CA MET A 16 4.97 2.42 9.49
C MET A 16 5.92 1.23 9.28
N GLU A 17 5.98 0.28 10.21
CA GLU A 17 6.78 -0.94 10.03
C GLU A 17 6.23 -1.80 8.89
N MET A 18 4.90 -1.98 8.82
CA MET A 18 4.24 -2.70 7.74
C MET A 18 4.50 -2.05 6.37
N GLU A 19 4.27 -0.74 6.22
CA GLU A 19 4.50 -0.05 4.92
C GLU A 19 5.96 -0.13 4.50
N LYS A 20 6.89 -0.06 5.46
CA LYS A 20 8.30 -0.20 5.15
C LYS A 20 8.64 -1.60 4.64
N GLU A 21 8.11 -2.65 5.26
CA GLU A 21 8.34 -4.03 4.82
C GLU A 21 7.72 -4.28 3.44
N THR A 22 6.52 -3.75 3.18
CA THR A 22 5.85 -3.82 1.89
C THR A 22 6.63 -3.07 0.80
N PHE A 23 7.10 -1.86 1.10
CA PHE A 23 7.98 -1.10 0.20
C PHE A 23 9.24 -1.89 -0.18
N ASP A 24 9.95 -2.41 0.82
CA ASP A 24 11.20 -3.17 0.60
C ASP A 24 10.93 -4.42 -0.27
N PHE A 25 9.78 -5.09 -0.07
CA PHE A 25 9.34 -6.21 -0.91
C PHE A 25 9.10 -5.78 -2.36
N TYR A 26 8.37 -4.69 -2.59
CA TYR A 26 8.06 -4.23 -3.95
C TYR A 26 9.26 -3.71 -4.72
N VAL A 27 10.21 -3.05 -4.04
CA VAL A 27 11.50 -2.67 -4.66
C VAL A 27 12.26 -3.92 -5.12
N ASP A 28 12.33 -4.96 -4.29
CA ASP A 28 13.01 -6.20 -4.63
C ASP A 28 12.30 -6.97 -5.77
N ALA A 29 10.97 -7.03 -5.73
CA ALA A 29 10.16 -7.62 -6.80
C ALA A 29 10.36 -6.88 -8.13
N ALA A 30 10.33 -5.54 -8.12
CA ALA A 30 10.61 -4.73 -9.30
C ALA A 30 12.02 -4.95 -9.86
N HIS A 31 13.02 -5.24 -9.03
CA HIS A 31 14.37 -5.57 -9.51
C HIS A 31 14.43 -6.94 -10.18
N LYS A 32 13.75 -7.94 -9.60
CA LYS A 32 13.77 -9.34 -10.04
C LYS A 32 12.86 -9.61 -11.25
N THR A 33 11.81 -8.84 -11.44
CA THR A 33 10.85 -9.07 -12.53
C THR A 33 11.37 -8.61 -13.88
N PHE A 34 11.53 -9.55 -14.81
CA PHE A 34 11.98 -9.25 -16.18
C PHE A 34 10.88 -8.62 -17.02
N ASN A 35 9.63 -9.01 -16.78
CA ASN A 35 8.47 -8.52 -17.51
C ASN A 35 8.32 -6.98 -17.33
N PRO A 36 8.28 -6.18 -18.41
CA PRO A 36 8.16 -4.73 -18.29
C PRO A 36 6.85 -4.26 -17.61
N GLU A 37 5.74 -4.95 -17.85
CA GLU A 37 4.45 -4.66 -17.19
C GLU A 37 4.52 -4.98 -15.70
N GLY A 38 4.98 -6.18 -15.33
CA GLY A 38 5.14 -6.56 -13.92
C GLY A 38 6.07 -5.61 -13.17
N ARG A 39 7.18 -5.22 -13.80
CA ARG A 39 8.13 -4.25 -13.23
C ARG A 39 7.49 -2.87 -13.00
N ARG A 40 6.61 -2.42 -13.90
CA ARG A 40 5.87 -1.16 -13.70
C ARG A 40 4.89 -1.26 -12.53
N ILE A 41 4.15 -2.37 -12.42
CA ILE A 41 3.23 -2.60 -11.31
C ILE A 41 3.98 -2.55 -9.98
N PHE A 42 5.08 -3.29 -9.83
CA PHE A 42 5.84 -3.29 -8.57
C PHE A 42 6.49 -1.94 -8.25
N ARG A 43 6.93 -1.15 -9.25
CA ARG A 43 7.42 0.21 -9.00
C ARG A 43 6.32 1.14 -8.52
N TRP A 44 5.16 1.09 -9.16
CA TRP A 44 3.99 1.87 -8.76
C TRP A 44 3.59 1.56 -7.32
N LEU A 45 3.50 0.27 -6.96
CA LEU A 45 3.22 -0.16 -5.59
C LEU A 45 4.29 0.35 -4.60
N ALA A 46 5.58 0.22 -4.92
CA ALA A 46 6.65 0.75 -4.07
C ALA A 46 6.55 2.26 -3.86
N ASP A 47 6.31 3.04 -4.91
CA ASP A 47 6.17 4.50 -4.80
C ASP A 47 4.94 4.88 -3.94
N SER A 48 3.85 4.13 -4.03
CA SER A 48 2.67 4.28 -3.16
C SER A 48 3.01 3.99 -1.69
N GLU A 49 3.65 2.86 -1.39
CA GLU A 49 3.97 2.49 -0.01
C GLU A 49 4.97 3.42 0.67
N GLU A 50 5.93 3.96 -0.09
CA GLU A 50 6.79 5.01 0.43
C GLU A 50 5.95 6.23 0.86
N THR A 51 4.94 6.59 0.07
CA THR A 51 4.02 7.69 0.40
C THR A 51 3.19 7.37 1.64
N HIS A 52 2.67 6.15 1.77
CA HIS A 52 1.93 5.70 2.95
C HIS A 52 2.79 5.78 4.21
N TYR A 53 4.01 5.24 4.17
CA TYR A 53 5.00 5.34 5.25
C TYR A 53 5.24 6.79 5.67
N LEU A 54 5.49 7.68 4.70
CA LEU A 54 5.77 9.08 4.97
C LEU A 54 4.58 9.79 5.61
N LYS A 55 3.36 9.44 5.20
CA LYS A 55 2.13 9.99 5.78
C LYS A 55 1.90 9.50 7.20
N LEU A 56 2.11 8.21 7.47
CA LEU A 56 2.07 7.65 8.83
C LEU A 56 3.14 8.27 9.74
N ALA A 57 4.35 8.48 9.22
CA ALA A 57 5.42 9.15 9.96
C ALA A 57 5.11 10.62 10.27
N GLU A 58 4.46 11.33 9.33
CA GLU A 58 3.99 12.71 9.52
C GLU A 58 2.98 12.80 10.65
N ILE A 59 1.95 11.94 10.63
CA ILE A 59 0.94 11.93 11.69
C ILE A 59 1.50 11.48 13.04
N TYR A 60 2.38 10.47 13.06
CA TYR A 60 3.05 10.03 14.29
C TYR A 60 3.76 11.21 14.97
N LYS A 61 4.59 11.94 14.22
CA LYS A 61 5.34 13.10 14.73
C LYS A 61 4.41 14.19 15.24
N ALA A 62 3.32 14.46 14.51
CA ALA A 62 2.34 15.46 14.92
C ALA A 62 1.67 15.08 16.25
N LEU A 63 1.20 13.85 16.40
CA LEU A 63 0.51 13.38 17.61
C LEU A 63 1.46 13.24 18.81
N ASP A 64 2.69 12.79 18.59
CA ASP A 64 3.72 12.68 19.63
C ASP A 64 4.07 14.06 20.22
N ALA A 65 4.18 15.08 19.36
CA ALA A 65 4.34 16.48 19.75
C ALA A 65 3.08 17.11 20.37
N GLY A 66 1.97 16.36 20.46
CA GLY A 66 0.69 16.83 21.01
C GLY A 66 -0.14 17.69 20.07
N GLY A 67 0.17 17.66 18.77
CA GLY A 67 -0.60 18.26 17.69
C GLY A 67 -1.84 17.43 17.30
N SER A 68 -2.27 17.59 16.04
CA SER A 68 -3.52 17.06 15.52
C SER A 68 -3.32 16.31 14.21
N TRP A 69 -4.38 15.66 13.74
CA TRP A 69 -4.36 14.96 12.46
C TRP A 69 -4.14 15.90 11.27
N VAL A 70 -3.39 15.41 10.30
CA VAL A 70 -3.15 16.11 9.03
C VAL A 70 -4.16 15.63 8.00
N PHE A 71 -4.61 16.54 7.14
CA PHE A 71 -5.50 16.18 6.05
C PHE A 71 -4.73 15.43 4.98
N TYR A 72 -5.26 14.27 4.60
CA TYR A 72 -4.78 13.46 3.49
C TYR A 72 -6.00 12.89 2.75
N ALA A 73 -5.99 13.01 1.43
CA ALA A 73 -7.11 12.62 0.57
C ALA A 73 -6.73 11.57 -0.48
N GLY A 74 -5.58 10.91 -0.27
CA GLY A 74 -4.95 10.04 -1.25
C GLY A 74 -3.83 10.74 -2.02
N SER A 75 -2.93 9.93 -2.53
CA SER A 75 -1.85 10.28 -3.43
C SER A 75 -2.38 10.51 -4.85
N THR A 76 -1.52 11.08 -5.69
CA THR A 76 -1.78 11.19 -7.14
C THR A 76 -0.90 10.22 -7.92
N ILE A 77 -0.45 9.15 -7.28
CA ILE A 77 0.47 8.18 -7.87
C ILE A 77 -0.33 7.22 -8.73
N GLU A 78 -0.21 7.38 -10.05
CA GLU A 78 -0.91 6.56 -11.02
C GLU A 78 0.02 5.52 -11.64
N LEU A 79 -0.51 4.33 -11.90
CA LEU A 79 0.21 3.33 -12.68
C LEU A 79 0.45 3.85 -14.10
N ALA A 80 1.72 4.02 -14.45
CA ALA A 80 2.11 4.50 -15.77
C ALA A 80 1.57 3.59 -16.90
N PRO A 81 1.10 4.16 -18.02
CA PRO A 81 0.60 3.38 -19.14
C PRO A 81 1.72 2.51 -19.74
N PRO A 82 1.37 1.42 -20.46
CA PRO A 82 2.36 0.60 -21.14
C PRO A 82 3.22 1.40 -22.13
N GLY A 83 4.54 1.25 -22.05
CA GLY A 83 5.51 1.99 -22.87
C GLY A 83 5.68 1.47 -24.31
N GLY A 84 4.75 0.65 -24.80
CA GLY A 84 4.85 0.01 -26.12
C GLY A 84 5.92 -1.09 -26.21
N GLU A 85 6.42 -1.60 -25.08
CA GLU A 85 7.34 -2.74 -25.08
C GLU A 85 6.63 -4.00 -25.59
N PRO A 86 7.34 -4.89 -26.31
CA PRO A 86 6.75 -6.14 -26.77
C PRO A 86 6.27 -6.96 -25.56
N PRO A 87 5.11 -7.64 -25.66
CA PRO A 87 4.63 -8.49 -24.59
C PRO A 87 5.62 -9.63 -24.36
N VAL A 88 6.26 -9.61 -23.19
CA VAL A 88 7.03 -10.73 -22.67
C VAL A 88 6.10 -11.56 -21.78
N GLY A 89 6.29 -12.87 -21.71
CA GLY A 89 5.57 -13.69 -20.74
C GLY A 89 5.90 -13.29 -19.30
N PHE A 90 5.00 -13.56 -18.37
CA PHE A 90 5.34 -13.55 -16.94
C PHE A 90 6.04 -14.87 -16.61
N GLU A 91 7.16 -14.81 -15.91
CA GLU A 91 7.81 -16.01 -15.39
C GLU A 91 7.08 -16.52 -14.14
N THR A 92 7.28 -17.78 -13.76
CA THR A 92 6.64 -18.36 -12.57
C THR A 92 6.91 -17.53 -11.31
N GLY A 93 8.14 -17.02 -11.16
CA GLY A 93 8.51 -16.14 -10.04
C GLY A 93 7.77 -14.81 -10.04
N ASP A 94 7.45 -14.25 -11.21
CA ASP A 94 6.67 -13.01 -11.30
C ASP A 94 5.22 -13.22 -10.85
N VAL A 95 4.63 -14.37 -11.22
CA VAL A 95 3.27 -14.73 -10.80
C VAL A 95 3.22 -15.01 -9.29
N GLU A 96 4.21 -15.71 -8.75
CA GLU A 96 4.32 -15.94 -7.30
C GLU A 96 4.48 -14.64 -6.52
N ALA A 97 5.29 -13.70 -7.02
CA ALA A 97 5.44 -12.37 -6.41
C ALA A 97 4.11 -11.60 -6.40
N LEU A 98 3.33 -11.66 -7.49
CA LEU A 98 2.00 -11.04 -7.53
C LEU A 98 1.01 -11.70 -6.57
N ARG A 99 1.07 -13.02 -6.37
CA ARG A 99 0.21 -13.70 -5.37
C ARG A 99 0.56 -13.27 -3.95
N LEU A 100 1.85 -13.14 -3.64
CA LEU A 100 2.27 -12.62 -2.34
C LEU A 100 1.87 -11.16 -2.16
N ALA A 101 2.00 -10.35 -3.21
CA ALA A 101 1.51 -8.96 -3.22
C ALA A 101 0.02 -8.89 -2.85
N LEU A 102 -0.82 -9.75 -3.46
CA LEU A 102 -2.25 -9.83 -3.14
C LEU A 102 -2.51 -10.08 -1.64
N GLU A 103 -1.74 -10.97 -1.02
CA GLU A 103 -1.86 -11.25 0.42
C GLU A 103 -1.37 -10.09 1.28
N ILE A 104 -0.34 -9.36 0.85
CA ILE A 104 0.19 -8.19 1.54
C ILE A 104 -0.85 -7.06 1.51
N GLU A 105 -1.41 -6.75 0.35
CA GLU A 105 -2.44 -5.71 0.20
C GLU A 105 -3.68 -6.02 1.06
N GLN A 106 -4.13 -7.28 1.09
CA GLN A 106 -5.26 -7.65 1.94
C GLN A 106 -4.97 -7.41 3.43
N LYS A 107 -3.74 -7.67 3.88
CA LYS A 107 -3.33 -7.39 5.27
C LYS A 107 -3.24 -5.89 5.54
N GLY A 108 -2.82 -5.08 4.56
CA GLY A 108 -2.84 -3.62 4.63
C GLY A 108 -4.27 -3.10 4.83
N ILE A 109 -5.22 -3.56 4.01
CA ILE A 109 -6.65 -3.22 4.16
C ILE A 109 -7.17 -3.57 5.55
N ASP A 110 -6.92 -4.80 6.01
CA ASP A 110 -7.37 -5.27 7.34
C ASP A 110 -6.78 -4.41 8.47
N TYR A 111 -5.52 -4.02 8.34
CA TYR A 111 -4.84 -3.14 9.30
C TYR A 111 -5.45 -1.74 9.33
N PHE A 112 -5.70 -1.13 8.16
CA PHE A 112 -6.34 0.19 8.11
C PHE A 112 -7.80 0.17 8.57
N ASP A 113 -8.52 -0.95 8.39
CA ASP A 113 -9.85 -1.14 8.99
C ASP A 113 -9.81 -1.12 10.52
N ASP A 114 -8.85 -1.82 11.13
CA ASP A 114 -8.63 -1.78 12.58
C ASP A 114 -8.21 -0.38 13.08
N LEU A 115 -7.30 0.28 12.36
CA LEU A 115 -6.88 1.65 12.67
C LEU A 115 -8.05 2.64 12.59
N LEU A 116 -8.93 2.48 11.60
CA LEU A 116 -10.14 3.29 11.44
C LEU A 116 -11.12 3.09 12.60
N GLY A 117 -11.24 1.86 13.12
CA GLY A 117 -12.03 1.54 14.30
C GLY A 117 -11.51 2.21 15.58
N LYS A 118 -10.20 2.46 15.65
CA LYS A 118 -9.53 3.15 16.78
C LYS A 118 -9.52 4.67 16.63
N THR A 119 -9.80 5.19 15.43
CA THR A 119 -9.70 6.62 15.12
C THR A 119 -11.05 7.34 15.27
N THR A 120 -11.10 8.25 16.24
CA THR A 120 -12.31 9.06 16.53
C THR A 120 -12.26 10.46 15.93
N ASP A 121 -11.07 10.98 15.63
CA ASP A 121 -10.89 12.30 15.04
C ASP A 121 -11.41 12.30 13.58
N PRO A 122 -12.31 13.21 13.19
CA PRO A 122 -12.88 13.21 11.84
C PRO A 122 -11.84 13.36 10.72
N VAL A 123 -10.80 14.18 10.92
CA VAL A 123 -9.72 14.35 9.94
C VAL A 123 -8.88 13.08 9.87
N GLY A 124 -8.58 12.49 11.02
CA GLY A 124 -7.90 11.21 11.08
C GLY A 124 -8.65 10.09 10.38
N ARG A 125 -9.97 10.03 10.56
CA ARG A 125 -10.82 9.07 9.85
C ARG A 125 -10.74 9.24 8.33
N THR A 126 -10.80 10.48 7.83
CA THR A 126 -10.62 10.77 6.40
C THR A 126 -9.27 10.31 5.88
N MET A 127 -8.19 10.56 6.63
CA MET A 127 -6.84 10.12 6.27
C MET A 127 -6.73 8.59 6.21
N VAL A 128 -7.21 7.88 7.23
CA VAL A 128 -7.16 6.40 7.29
C VAL A 128 -8.06 5.78 6.21
N GLU A 129 -9.23 6.35 5.95
CA GLU A 129 -10.10 5.93 4.84
C GLU A 129 -9.45 6.13 3.47
N ALA A 130 -8.63 7.17 3.31
CA ALA A 130 -7.88 7.39 2.07
C ALA A 130 -6.82 6.30 1.86
N LEU A 131 -5.98 6.03 2.87
CA LEU A 131 -4.95 4.97 2.81
C LEU A 131 -5.59 3.61 2.52
N ARG A 132 -6.65 3.24 3.24
CA ARG A 132 -7.39 2.00 2.99
C ARG A 132 -7.90 1.87 1.55
N ARG A 133 -8.36 2.97 0.94
CA ARG A 133 -8.83 2.96 -0.46
C ARG A 133 -7.68 2.80 -1.46
N GLU A 134 -6.49 3.29 -1.13
CA GLU A 134 -5.30 3.07 -1.94
C GLU A 134 -4.94 1.57 -1.93
N GLU A 135 -4.96 0.91 -0.77
CA GLU A 135 -4.74 -0.54 -0.70
C GLU A 135 -5.81 -1.37 -1.44
N GLU A 136 -7.07 -0.92 -1.42
CA GLU A 136 -8.13 -1.54 -2.22
C GLU A 136 -7.84 -1.44 -3.73
N GLU A 137 -7.28 -0.33 -4.18
CA GLU A 137 -6.89 -0.12 -5.57
C GLU A 137 -5.66 -0.96 -5.95
N HIS A 138 -4.66 -1.06 -5.06
CA HIS A 138 -3.52 -1.96 -5.21
C HIS A 138 -3.98 -3.41 -5.39
N LEU A 139 -4.83 -3.89 -4.46
CA LEU A 139 -5.42 -5.23 -4.49
C LEU A 139 -6.19 -5.46 -5.79
N ARG A 140 -6.97 -4.47 -6.26
CA ARG A 140 -7.74 -4.55 -7.51
C ARG A 140 -6.81 -4.75 -8.71
N VAL A 141 -5.77 -3.93 -8.85
CA VAL A 141 -4.82 -4.01 -9.96
C VAL A 141 -4.09 -5.36 -9.97
N ILE A 142 -3.63 -5.83 -8.81
CA ILE A 142 -2.96 -7.14 -8.69
C ILE A 142 -3.92 -8.28 -9.03
N SER A 143 -5.16 -8.22 -8.53
CA SER A 143 -6.19 -9.23 -8.79
C SER A 143 -6.52 -9.34 -10.28
N GLU A 144 -6.73 -8.20 -10.94
CA GLU A 144 -6.98 -8.15 -12.39
C GLU A 144 -5.82 -8.75 -13.16
N LYS A 145 -4.58 -8.46 -12.74
CA LYS A 145 -3.40 -9.01 -13.39
C LYS A 145 -3.32 -10.53 -13.23
N LEU A 146 -3.49 -11.04 -12.02
CA LEU A 146 -3.48 -12.47 -11.74
C LEU A 146 -4.59 -13.21 -12.49
N ASN A 147 -5.81 -12.68 -12.48
CA ASN A 147 -6.95 -13.26 -13.22
C ASN A 147 -6.67 -13.38 -14.72
N PHE A 148 -6.03 -12.35 -15.31
CA PHE A 148 -5.61 -12.38 -16.69
C PHE A 148 -4.56 -13.47 -16.96
N LEU A 149 -3.56 -13.62 -16.07
CA LEU A 149 -2.50 -14.62 -16.22
C LEU A 149 -2.99 -16.06 -16.00
N GLU A 150 -3.99 -16.25 -15.14
CA GLU A 150 -4.56 -17.56 -14.80
C GLU A 150 -5.70 -17.99 -15.73
N GLY A 151 -6.07 -17.16 -16.72
CA GLY A 151 -6.98 -17.54 -17.79
C GLY A 151 -8.46 -17.64 -17.38
N ARG A 152 -8.90 -16.96 -16.31
CA ARG A 152 -10.32 -16.86 -15.99
C ARG A 152 -10.99 -15.79 -16.86
N PHE A 153 -11.25 -16.15 -18.12
CA PHE A 153 -12.36 -15.58 -18.87
C PHE A 153 -13.63 -16.25 -18.34
N SER A 154 -14.49 -15.49 -17.66
CA SER A 154 -15.92 -15.80 -17.61
C SER A 154 -16.58 -15.32 -18.89
#